data_AF-A0A1Q8FWJ4-F1
#
_entry.id   AF-A0A1Q8FWJ4-F1
#
_cell.length_a   1.000
_cell.length_b   1.000
_cell.length_c   1.000
_cell.angle_alpha   90.00
_cell.angle_beta   90.00
_cell.angle_gamma   90.00
#
_symmetry.space_group_name_H-M   'P 1'
#
loop_
_entity.id
_entity.type
_entity.pdbx_description
1 polymer ?
#
loop_
_entity_poly.entity_id
_entity_poly.type
_entity_poly.pdbx_seq_one_letter_code
_entity_poly.pdbx_strand_id
1 'polypeptide(L)' 'MSMSVKQTWSDFVSAMAVWGGGVFVIMFYHKKVGMPSEWMPQVVFGSFLLVAILAPIGSLLWRRVIRRA' A
#
# COMPACT_ATOMS: atom_id res chain seq x y z
N MET A 1 -10.84 4.73 -20.12
CA MET A 1 -10.91 4.93 -18.65
C MET A 1 -11.36 6.34 -18.32
N SER A 2 -12.33 6.49 -17.42
CA SER A 2 -12.72 7.81 -16.91
C SER A 2 -11.58 8.48 -16.14
N MET A 3 -11.59 9.80 -16.05
CA MET A 3 -10.55 10.58 -15.34
C MET A 3 -10.41 10.12 -13.88
N SER A 4 -11.53 9.80 -13.23
CA SER A 4 -11.55 9.22 -11.88
C SER A 4 -10.78 7.90 -11.81
N VAL A 5 -10.97 7.00 -12.78
CA VAL A 5 -10.31 5.69 -12.79
C VAL A 5 -8.81 5.83 -13.03
N LYS A 6 -8.38 6.70 -13.96
CA LYS A 6 -6.95 6.96 -14.22
C LYS A 6 -6.23 7.46 -12.97
N GLN A 7 -6.87 8.36 -12.22
CA GLN A 7 -6.25 8.91 -11.02
C GLN A 7 -6.24 7.91 -9.85
N THR A 8 -7.32 7.13 -9.65
CA THR A 8 -7.29 6.03 -8.68
C THR A 8 -6.17 5.04 -8.99
N TRP A 9 -5.96 4.75 -10.27
CA TRP A 9 -4.90 3.88 -10.72
C TRP A 9 -3.51 4.47 -10.41
N SER A 10 -3.30 5.76 -10.69
CA SER A 10 -2.06 6.45 -10.31
C SER A 10 -1.80 6.38 -8.80
N ASP A 11 -2.81 6.70 -7.98
CA ASP A 11 -2.71 6.66 -6.52
C ASP A 11 -2.40 5.26 -6.01
N PHE A 12 -3.02 4.24 -6.62
CA PHE A 12 -2.74 2.84 -6.32
C PHE A 12 -1.29 2.45 -6.65
N VAL A 13 -0.78 2.80 -7.84
CA VAL A 13 0.61 2.51 -8.23
C VAL A 13 1.59 3.23 -7.30
N SER A 14 1.31 4.48 -6.93
CA SER A 14 2.13 5.22 -5.97
C SER A 14 2.12 4.56 -4.58
N ALA A 15 0.96 4.12 -4.08
CA ALA A 15 0.85 3.41 -2.81
C ALA A 15 1.61 2.07 -2.84
N MET A 16 1.52 1.35 -3.95
CA MET A 16 2.26 0.12 -4.20
C MET A 16 3.78 0.32 -4.21
N ALA A 17 4.27 1.43 -4.78
CA ALA A 17 5.70 1.76 -4.76
C ALA A 17 6.20 2.04 -3.33
N VAL A 18 5.44 2.80 -2.54
CA VAL A 18 5.77 3.07 -1.12
C VAL A 18 5.75 1.78 -0.30
N TRP A 19 4.73 0.95 -0.48
CA TRP A 19 4.64 -0.37 0.15
C TRP A 19 5.83 -1.25 -0.20
N GLY A 20 6.19 -1.35 -1.49
CA GLY A 20 7.32 -2.14 -1.94
C GLY A 20 8.64 -1.69 -1.31
N GLY A 21 8.85 -0.38 -1.19
CA GLY A 21 9.99 0.18 -0.46
C GLY A 21 10.00 -0.21 1.02
N GLY A 22 8.85 -0.12 1.70
CA GLY A 22 8.73 -0.52 3.10
C GLY A 22 9.00 -2.02 3.33
N VAL A 23 8.44 -2.87 2.47
CA VAL A 23 8.70 -4.31 2.49
C VAL A 23 10.18 -4.60 2.28
N PHE A 24 10.84 -3.94 1.33
CA PHE A 24 12.27 -4.13 1.08
C PHE A 24 13.12 -3.83 2.33
N VAL A 25 12.82 -2.73 3.02
CA VAL A 25 13.47 -2.38 4.29
C VAL A 25 13.24 -3.48 5.34
N ILE A 26 11.99 -3.92 5.52
CA ILE A 26 11.67 -5.00 6.48
C ILE A 26 12.41 -6.29 6.11
N MET A 27 12.45 -6.66 4.83
CA MET A 27 13.19 -7.84 4.36
C MET A 27 14.67 -7.77 4.69
N PHE A 28 15.29 -6.60 4.56
CA PHE A 28 16.71 -6.41 4.86
C PHE A 28 16.99 -6.40 6.38
N TYR A 29 16.09 -5.83 7.18
CA TYR A 29 16.31 -5.58 8.60
C TYR A 29 15.58 -6.56 9.55
N HIS A 30 14.79 -7.51 9.05
CA HIS A 30 13.98 -8.40 9.89
C HIS A 30 14.76 -9.13 11.00
N LYS A 31 15.97 -9.60 10.69
CA LYS A 31 16.82 -10.28 11.67
C LYS A 31 17.26 -9.35 12.80
N LYS A 32 17.43 -8.05 12.53
CA LYS A 32 17.81 -7.05 13.56
C LYS A 32 16.65 -6.70 14.49
N VAL A 33 15.41 -6.86 14.03
CA VAL A 33 14.20 -6.63 14.83
C VAL A 33 13.66 -7.92 15.46
N GLY A 34 14.45 -9.00 15.44
CA GLY A 34 14.08 -10.29 16.05
C GLY A 34 12.95 -11.04 15.34
N MET A 35 12.59 -10.65 14.12
CA MET A 35 11.52 -11.29 13.36
C MET A 35 12.05 -12.57 12.68
N PRO A 36 11.45 -13.76 12.93
CA PRO A 36 11.86 -14.98 12.25
C PRO A 36 11.54 -14.91 10.75
N SER A 37 12.42 -15.46 9.91
CA SER A 37 12.25 -15.42 8.44
C SER A 37 10.96 -16.10 7.95
N GLU A 38 10.43 -17.04 8.73
CA GLU A 38 9.15 -17.72 8.47
C GLU A 38 7.94 -16.80 8.48
N TRP A 39 8.03 -15.63 9.14
CA TRP A 39 6.97 -14.63 9.20
C TRP A 39 7.02 -13.64 8.03
N MET A 40 8.13 -13.62 7.28
CA MET A 40 8.31 -12.68 6.19
C MET A 40 7.21 -12.79 5.13
N PRO A 41 6.85 -13.99 4.63
CA PRO A 41 5.80 -14.11 3.63
C PRO A 41 4.46 -13.54 4.11
N GLN A 42 4.06 -13.82 5.35
CA GLN A 42 2.81 -13.38 5.95
C GLN A 42 2.78 -11.86 6.09
N VAL A 43 3.90 -11.24 6.48
CA VAL A 43 4.01 -9.78 6.54
C VAL A 43 3.90 -9.18 5.15
N VAL A 44 4.59 -9.72 4.14
CA VAL A 44 4.53 -9.22 2.76
C VAL A 44 3.12 -9.38 2.18
N PHE A 45 2.55 -10.58 2.21
CA PHE A 45 1.23 -10.85 1.63
C PHE A 45 0.10 -10.19 2.42
N GLY A 46 0.17 -10.20 3.75
CA GLY A 46 -0.82 -9.56 4.62
C GLY A 46 -0.83 -8.04 4.45
N SER A 47 0.34 -7.40 4.42
CA SER A 47 0.44 -5.95 4.19
C SER A 47 0.05 -5.56 2.75
N PHE A 48 0.37 -6.40 1.76
CA PHE A 48 -0.05 -6.19 0.37
C PHE A 48 -1.57 -6.10 0.24
N LEU A 49 -2.29 -7.08 0.81
CA LEU A 49 -3.76 -7.10 0.75
C LEU A 49 -4.35 -5.83 1.36
N LEU A 50 -3.80 -5.40 2.50
CA LEU A 50 -4.18 -4.16 3.17
C LEU A 50 -3.99 -2.94 2.27
N VAL A 51 -2.80 -2.77 1.68
CA VAL A 51 -2.51 -1.64 0.78
C VAL A 51 -3.38 -1.68 -0.46
N ALA A 52 -3.59 -2.87 -1.04
CA ALA A 52 -4.34 -3.04 -2.26
C ALA A 52 -5.82 -2.64 -2.10
N ILE A 53 -6.39 -2.84 -0.91
CA ILE A 53 -7.77 -2.44 -0.58
C ILE A 53 -7.84 -0.99 -0.12
N LEU A 54 -6.92 -0.56 0.76
CA LEU A 54 -6.98 0.78 1.35
C LEU A 54 -6.61 1.89 0.39
N ALA A 55 -5.67 1.67 -0.55
CA ALA A 55 -5.28 2.69 -1.52
C ALA A 55 -6.44 3.18 -2.40
N PRO A 56 -7.24 2.33 -3.06
CA PRO A 56 -8.37 2.78 -3.86
C PRO A 56 -9.48 3.40 -3.01
N ILE A 57 -9.75 2.85 -1.81
CA ILE A 57 -10.74 3.41 -0.87
C ILE A 57 -10.32 4.80 -0.42
N GLY A 58 -9.07 4.97 0.01
CA GLY A 58 -8.51 6.24 0.44
C GLY A 58 -8.56 7.28 -0.67
N SER A 59 -8.18 6.92 -1.89
CA SER A 59 -8.28 7.79 -3.06
C SER A 59 -9.73 8.23 -3.35
N LEU A 60 -10.71 7.32 -3.23
CA LEU A 60 -12.12 7.67 -3.39
C LEU A 60 -12.66 8.57 -2.25
N LEU A 61 -12.32 8.26 -1.00
CA LEU A 61 -12.71 9.04 0.17
C LEU A 61 -12.11 10.45 0.14
N TRP A 62 -10.82 10.59 -0.17
CA TRP A 62 -10.14 11.87 -0.28
C TRP A 62 -10.81 12.80 -1.30
N ARG A 63 -11.22 12.24 -2.45
CA ARG A 63 -11.97 12.98 -3.46
C ARG A 63 -13.40 13.33 -3.04
N ARG A 64 -14.01 12.59 -2.11
CA ARG A 64 -15.29 12.97 -1.50
C ARG A 64 -15.11 14.08 -0.47
N VAL A 65 -13.99 14.10 0.25
CA VAL A 65 -13.67 15.15 1.22
C VAL A 65 -13.36 16.46 0.50
N ILE A 66 -12.47 16.47 -0.49
CA ILE A 66 -12.11 17.69 -1.24
C ILE A 66 -13.32 18.27 -1.99
N ARG A 67 -14.21 17.44 -2.53
CA ARG A 67 -15.40 17.93 -3.24
C ARG A 67 -16.52 18.42 -2.31
N ARG A 68 -16.37 18.25 -0.99
CA ARG A 68 -17.29 18.77 0.03
C ARG A 68 -16.76 20.02 0.73
N ALA A 69 -15.46 20.27 0.68
CA ALA A 69 -14.82 21.50 1.15
C ALA A 69 -14.90 22.57 0.07
#